data_AF-A0A8J8C4V0-F1
#
_entry.id   AF-A0A8J8C4V0-F1
#
_cell.length_a   1.000
_cell.length_b   1.000
_cell.length_c   1.000
_cell.angle_alpha   90.00
_cell.angle_beta   90.00
_cell.angle_gamma   90.00
#
_symmetry.space_group_name_H-M   'P 1'
#
loop_
_entity.id
_entity.type
_entity.pdbx_description
1 polymer ?
#
loop_
_entity_poly.entity_id
_entity_poly.type
_entity_poly.pdbx_seq_one_letter_code
_entity_poly.pdbx_strand_id
1 'polypeptide(L)'
;MKLQIDSGKLLYVLGVLFAAAAFLYFVRDVVFGLSITVKAVLLFLAFVAFFVAGVTVERDVLDVVAFALSGVAYVVFVGYVVIRYGPSETGTFLLLAISAALFVTLGYLLRQQTIDVPRRTATGVVVALLLVSAVLVGVDALGGDVTYDLRTEESVTVSPPARAPDSGYVNVDRAVGTMTATNPFVFTRALSLPTLDGCLVGTDAVPRDDVWLSYEFPDYERPDTIGGGASREFGVRASIPVDVNQTEPAAVAIERGTDCTVDRSAPTLIVSVGEGELRRD
;
A
#
# COMPACT_ATOMS: atom_id res chain seq x y z
N MET A 1 -2.63 0.89 46.51
CA MET A 1 -3.49 1.85 45.79
C MET A 1 -4.70 1.09 45.24
N LYS A 2 -5.92 1.37 45.72
CA LYS A 2 -7.14 0.81 45.15
C LYS A 2 -7.57 1.70 43.99
N LEU A 3 -7.44 1.22 42.76
CA LEU A 3 -8.05 1.86 41.59
C LEU A 3 -9.57 1.82 41.79
N GLN A 4 -10.14 2.92 42.29
CA GLN A 4 -11.58 3.14 42.21
C GLN A 4 -11.91 3.46 40.76
N ILE A 5 -12.02 2.41 39.94
CA ILE A 5 -12.50 2.51 38.57
C ILE A 5 -14.02 2.73 38.66
N ASP A 6 -14.41 3.99 38.57
CA ASP A 6 -15.79 4.38 38.34
C ASP A 6 -16.25 3.80 36.99
N SER A 7 -17.40 3.13 36.95
CA SER A 7 -17.93 2.48 35.74
C SER A 7 -18.01 3.46 34.55
N GLY A 8 -18.22 4.76 34.81
CA GLY A 8 -18.15 5.80 33.79
C GLY A 8 -16.76 5.97 33.17
N LYS A 9 -15.69 5.95 33.99
CA LYS A 9 -14.30 6.06 33.50
C LYS A 9 -13.91 4.86 32.64
N LEU A 10 -14.41 3.67 32.97
CA LEU A 10 -14.16 2.46 32.18
C LEU A 10 -14.76 2.56 30.77
N LEU A 11 -15.97 3.11 30.63
CA LEU A 11 -16.60 3.33 29.32
C LEU A 11 -15.82 4.31 28.45
N TYR A 12 -15.29 5.39 29.04
CA TYR A 12 -14.46 6.35 28.32
C TYR A 12 -13.15 5.75 27.83
N VAL A 13 -12.45 4.98 28.68
CA VAL A 13 -11.23 4.27 28.29
C VAL A 13 -11.52 3.29 27.15
N LEU A 14 -12.58 2.51 27.26
CA LEU A 14 -12.99 1.56 26.23
C LEU A 14 -13.33 2.27 24.90
N GLY A 15 -14.00 3.43 24.97
CA GLY A 15 -14.28 4.27 23.81
C GLY A 15 -13.00 4.74 23.09
N VAL A 16 -12.00 5.21 23.84
CA VAL A 16 -10.69 5.59 23.27
C VAL A 16 -9.99 4.39 22.63
N LEU A 17 -10.03 3.21 23.27
CA LEU A 17 -9.44 1.99 22.71
C LEU A 17 -10.12 1.55 21.40
N PHE A 18 -11.46 1.57 21.35
CA PHE A 18 -12.19 1.26 20.12
C PHE A 18 -11.93 2.28 19.01
N ALA A 19 -11.80 3.57 19.36
CA ALA A 19 -11.43 4.59 18.38
C ALA A 19 -9.99 4.37 17.85
N ALA A 20 -9.04 4.01 18.71
CA ALA A 20 -7.69 3.64 18.29
C ALA A 20 -7.72 2.44 17.33
N ALA A 21 -8.47 1.39 17.68
CA ALA A 21 -8.66 0.24 16.80
C ALA A 21 -9.32 0.61 15.46
N ALA A 22 -10.31 1.51 15.47
CA ALA A 22 -10.95 2.01 14.27
C ALA A 22 -9.98 2.79 13.37
N PHE A 23 -9.12 3.65 13.92
CA PHE A 23 -8.09 4.34 13.14
C PHE A 23 -7.05 3.37 12.56
N LEU A 24 -6.61 2.39 13.35
CA LEU A 24 -5.70 1.34 12.87
C LEU A 24 -6.34 0.47 11.77
N TYR A 25 -7.64 0.23 11.86
CA TYR A 25 -8.37 -0.50 10.82
C TYR A 25 -8.55 0.36 9.56
N PHE A 26 -8.83 1.66 9.71
CA PHE A 26 -8.95 2.61 8.61
C PHE A 26 -7.67 2.69 7.75
N VAL A 27 -6.49 2.63 8.38
CA VAL A 27 -5.20 2.68 7.66
C VAL A 27 -4.80 1.37 6.97
N ARG A 28 -5.47 0.25 7.26
CA ARG A 28 -5.16 -1.07 6.68
C ARG A 28 -5.72 -1.30 5.26
N ASP A 29 -6.22 -0.26 4.60
CA ASP A 29 -6.79 -0.32 3.25
C ASP A 29 -7.98 -1.29 3.06
N VAL A 30 -8.59 -1.80 4.14
CA VAL A 30 -9.60 -2.87 4.05
C VAL A 30 -10.97 -2.38 3.60
N VAL A 31 -11.33 -1.12 3.89
CA VAL A 31 -12.72 -0.65 3.72
C VAL A 31 -12.87 0.34 2.56
N PHE A 32 -11.84 1.13 2.29
CA PHE A 32 -11.89 2.18 1.30
C PHE A 32 -10.56 2.21 0.54
N GLY A 33 -10.62 2.01 -0.78
CA GLY A 33 -9.48 2.14 -1.70
C GLY A 33 -8.96 3.58 -1.86
N LEU A 34 -9.06 4.40 -0.80
CA LEU A 34 -8.64 5.79 -0.85
C LEU A 34 -7.13 5.89 -1.01
N SER A 35 -6.66 6.95 -1.67
CA SER A 35 -5.24 7.22 -1.77
C SER A 35 -4.61 7.38 -0.39
N ILE A 36 -3.31 7.10 -0.34
CA ILE A 36 -2.49 7.22 0.86
C ILE A 36 -2.52 8.68 1.34
N THR A 37 -2.50 9.63 0.41
CA THR A 37 -2.55 11.06 0.73
C THR A 37 -3.86 11.44 1.42
N VAL A 38 -5.00 10.99 0.91
CA VAL A 38 -6.31 11.34 1.48
C VAL A 38 -6.49 10.72 2.86
N LYS A 39 -6.04 9.47 3.08
CA LYS A 39 -6.07 8.86 4.41
C LYS A 39 -5.23 9.63 5.43
N ALA A 40 -4.02 10.03 5.05
CA ALA A 40 -3.16 10.84 5.91
C ALA A 40 -3.83 12.18 6.26
N VAL A 41 -4.40 12.88 5.27
CA VAL A 41 -5.12 14.15 5.52
C VAL A 41 -6.32 13.92 6.43
N LEU A 42 -7.15 12.90 6.20
CA LEU A 42 -8.33 12.61 7.03
C LEU A 42 -7.96 12.34 8.50
N LEU A 43 -6.86 11.61 8.76
CA LEU A 43 -6.36 11.41 10.12
C LEU A 43 -5.91 12.73 10.78
N PHE A 44 -5.25 13.60 10.01
CA PHE A 44 -4.88 14.92 10.50
C PHE A 44 -6.10 15.80 10.75
N LEU A 45 -7.10 15.80 9.86
CA LEU A 45 -8.35 16.53 10.06
C LEU A 45 -9.12 16.00 11.28
N ALA A 46 -9.09 14.68 11.52
CA ALA A 46 -9.63 14.08 12.73
C ALA A 46 -8.91 14.58 13.99
N PHE A 47 -7.57 14.61 13.98
CA PHE A 47 -6.78 15.21 15.06
C PHE A 47 -7.24 16.64 15.38
N VAL A 48 -7.40 17.49 14.36
CA VAL A 48 -7.85 18.88 14.53
C VAL A 48 -9.29 18.94 15.04
N ALA A 49 -10.21 18.14 14.50
CA ALA A 49 -11.61 18.11 14.91
C ALA A 49 -11.75 17.72 16.39
N PHE A 50 -11.04 16.67 16.83
CA PHE A 50 -11.05 16.25 18.24
C PHE A 50 -10.33 17.25 19.14
N PHE A 51 -9.27 17.91 18.67
CA PHE A 51 -8.60 18.96 19.42
C PHE A 51 -9.56 20.14 19.68
N VAL A 52 -10.24 20.62 18.64
CA VAL A 52 -11.24 21.70 18.74
C VAL A 52 -12.41 21.29 19.62
N ALA A 53 -12.86 20.04 19.55
CA ALA A 53 -13.87 19.51 20.46
C ALA A 53 -13.38 19.53 21.92
N GLY A 54 -12.14 19.11 22.19
CA GLY A 54 -11.56 19.12 23.53
C GLY A 54 -11.47 20.51 24.14
N VAL A 55 -11.09 21.51 23.34
CA VAL A 55 -11.02 22.92 23.76
C VAL A 55 -12.40 23.51 24.08
N THR A 56 -13.47 23.01 23.46
CA THR A 56 -14.80 23.64 23.52
C THR A 56 -15.79 22.96 24.45
N VAL A 57 -15.46 21.76 24.93
CA VAL A 57 -16.30 21.02 25.87
C VAL A 57 -15.91 21.37 27.30
N GLU A 58 -16.72 22.19 27.96
CA GLU A 58 -16.54 22.59 29.37
C GLU A 58 -17.00 21.49 30.36
N ARG A 59 -16.73 20.21 30.08
CA ARG A 59 -17.09 19.08 30.96
C ARG A 59 -15.88 18.21 31.26
N ASP A 60 -15.45 18.22 32.53
CA ASP A 60 -14.24 17.62 33.14
C ASP A 60 -13.75 16.22 32.68
N VAL A 61 -14.57 15.43 31.97
CA VAL A 61 -14.18 14.09 31.49
C VAL A 61 -14.27 13.97 29.96
N LEU A 62 -15.16 14.73 29.32
CA LEU A 62 -15.34 14.68 27.86
C LEU A 62 -14.22 15.43 27.13
N ASP A 63 -13.69 16.49 27.72
CA ASP A 63 -12.50 17.20 27.26
C ASP A 63 -11.27 16.26 27.22
N VAL A 64 -11.05 15.51 28.31
CA VAL A 64 -9.96 14.54 28.43
C VAL A 64 -10.07 13.47 27.33
N VAL A 65 -11.28 12.97 27.07
CA VAL A 65 -11.51 11.98 26.02
C VAL A 65 -11.27 12.57 24.63
N ALA A 66 -11.74 13.79 24.36
CA ALA A 66 -11.51 14.45 23.08
C ALA A 66 -10.02 14.72 22.83
N PHE A 67 -9.27 15.17 23.84
CA PHE A 67 -7.82 15.31 23.74
C PHE A 67 -7.11 13.96 23.56
N ALA A 68 -7.57 12.90 24.23
CA ALA A 68 -7.03 11.56 24.04
C ALA A 68 -7.25 11.07 22.59
N LEU A 69 -8.47 11.24 22.05
CA LEU A 69 -8.78 10.89 20.66
C LEU A 69 -7.97 11.71 19.66
N SER A 70 -7.78 12.99 19.93
CA SER A 70 -6.91 13.87 19.14
C SER A 70 -5.48 13.33 19.12
N GLY A 71 -4.90 13.05 20.28
CA GLY A 71 -3.56 12.48 20.40
C GLY A 71 -3.41 11.14 19.68
N VAL A 72 -4.37 10.23 19.84
CA VAL A 72 -4.39 8.94 19.14
C VAL A 72 -4.45 9.14 17.62
N ALA A 73 -5.34 10.00 17.12
CA ALA A 73 -5.45 10.28 15.69
C ALA A 73 -4.14 10.84 15.12
N TYR A 74 -3.45 11.72 15.87
CA TYR A 74 -2.15 12.27 15.47
C TYR A 74 -1.04 11.22 15.46
N VAL A 75 -0.98 10.35 16.47
CA VAL A 75 0.01 9.26 16.52
C VAL A 75 -0.20 8.30 15.35
N VAL A 76 -1.45 7.93 15.07
CA VAL A 76 -1.77 7.09 13.91
C VAL A 76 -1.44 7.80 12.60
N PHE A 77 -1.72 9.11 12.48
CA PHE A 77 -1.31 9.93 11.33
C PHE A 77 0.20 9.90 11.11
N VAL A 78 1.00 10.20 12.13
CA VAL A 78 2.47 10.20 12.03
C VAL A 78 2.99 8.81 11.67
N GLY A 79 2.51 7.77 12.35
CA GLY A 79 2.90 6.39 12.06
C GLY A 79 2.54 6.00 10.63
N TYR A 80 1.36 6.38 10.17
CA TYR A 80 0.91 6.13 8.80
C TYR A 80 1.78 6.84 7.76
N VAL A 81 2.10 8.12 7.98
CA VAL A 81 2.99 8.88 7.09
C VAL A 81 4.37 8.26 7.03
N VAL A 82 4.97 7.90 8.17
CA VAL A 82 6.30 7.28 8.22
C VAL A 82 6.31 5.95 7.49
N ILE A 83 5.33 5.08 7.73
CA ILE A 83 5.27 3.76 7.11
C ILE A 83 5.02 3.86 5.61
N ARG A 84 4.11 4.73 5.16
CA ARG A 84 3.66 4.76 3.76
C ARG A 84 4.47 5.66 2.83
N TYR A 85 5.02 6.76 3.34
CA TYR A 85 5.86 7.64 2.53
C TYR A 85 7.35 7.31 2.64
N GLY A 86 7.75 6.46 3.59
CA GLY A 86 9.15 6.07 3.80
C GLY A 86 10.10 7.26 3.83
N PRO A 87 9.85 8.33 4.62
CA PRO A 87 10.76 9.46 4.68
C PRO A 87 12.13 9.00 5.15
N SER A 88 13.18 9.67 4.69
CA SER A 88 14.54 9.41 5.16
C SER A 88 14.66 9.56 6.68
N GLU A 89 15.74 9.04 7.28
CA GLU A 89 16.00 9.19 8.71
C GLU A 89 15.93 10.65 9.17
N THR A 90 16.49 11.57 8.37
CA THR A 90 16.39 13.02 8.60
C THR A 90 14.95 13.51 8.53
N GLY A 91 14.17 13.05 7.56
CA GLY A 91 12.75 13.41 7.43
C GLY A 91 11.92 12.93 8.62
N THR A 92 12.17 11.70 9.08
CA THR A 92 11.53 11.13 10.27
C THR A 92 11.89 11.92 11.53
N PHE A 93 13.18 12.24 11.71
CA PHE A 93 13.63 13.06 12.83
C PHE A 93 12.96 14.44 12.84
N LEU A 94 12.92 15.12 11.69
CA LEU A 94 12.27 16.43 11.57
C LEU A 94 10.77 16.37 11.85
N LEU A 95 10.07 15.34 11.34
CA LEU A 95 8.65 15.11 11.61
C LEU A 95 8.39 14.96 13.11
N LEU A 96 9.21 14.18 13.81
CA LEU A 96 9.10 13.99 15.26
C LEU A 96 9.44 15.27 16.04
N ALA A 97 10.47 16.02 15.62
CA ALA A 97 10.84 17.28 16.24
C ALA A 97 9.74 18.34 16.10
N ILE A 98 9.14 18.47 14.91
CA ILE A 98 8.00 19.37 14.66
C ILE A 98 6.78 18.92 15.48
N SER A 99 6.53 17.61 15.56
CA SER A 99 5.46 17.05 16.39
C SER A 99 5.65 17.39 17.87
N ALA A 100 6.87 17.27 18.39
CA ALA A 100 7.18 17.64 19.77
C ALA A 100 6.95 19.14 20.00
N ALA A 101 7.44 20.00 19.10
CA ALA A 101 7.22 21.44 19.17
C ALA A 101 5.73 21.79 19.15
N LEU A 102 4.94 21.13 18.29
CA LEU A 102 3.50 21.29 18.21
C LEU A 102 2.83 20.97 19.55
N PHE A 103 3.08 19.80 20.13
CA PHE A 103 2.43 19.40 21.40
C PHE A 103 2.88 20.24 22.59
N VAL A 104 4.16 20.62 22.67
CA VAL A 104 4.66 21.54 23.70
C VAL A 104 3.95 22.89 23.59
N THR A 105 3.80 23.41 22.37
CA THR A 105 3.12 24.68 22.11
C THR A 105 1.64 24.61 22.46
N LEU A 106 0.93 23.57 22.00
CA LEU A 106 -0.49 23.37 22.30
C LEU A 106 -0.72 23.20 23.82
N GLY A 107 0.11 22.41 24.49
CA GLY A 107 0.04 22.22 25.94
C GLY A 107 0.29 23.51 26.72
N TYR A 108 1.25 24.32 26.28
CA TYR A 108 1.50 25.63 26.88
C TYR A 108 0.31 26.59 26.72
N LEU A 109 -0.25 26.67 25.50
CA LEU A 109 -1.38 27.55 25.20
C LEU A 109 -2.65 27.17 25.98
N LEU A 110 -2.92 25.86 26.09
CA LEU A 110 -4.01 25.33 26.92
C LEU A 110 -3.81 25.67 28.40
N ARG A 111 -2.59 25.50 28.92
CA ARG A 111 -2.27 25.80 30.33
C ARG A 111 -2.46 27.28 30.66
N GLN A 112 -2.16 28.18 29.72
CA GLN A 112 -2.36 29.61 29.91
C GLN A 112 -3.81 30.07 29.72
N GLN A 113 -4.75 29.16 29.39
CA GLN A 113 -6.13 29.50 29.02
C GLN A 113 -6.20 30.54 27.89
N THR A 114 -5.17 30.58 27.05
CA THR A 114 -5.07 31.54 25.93
C THR A 114 -5.92 31.14 24.74
N ILE A 115 -6.37 29.88 24.71
CA ILE A 115 -7.25 29.35 23.67
C ILE A 115 -8.68 29.34 24.22
N ASP A 116 -9.40 30.44 24.01
CA ASP A 116 -10.85 30.48 24.17
C ASP A 116 -11.50 30.51 22.78
N VAL A 117 -12.09 29.39 22.38
CA VAL A 117 -12.75 29.26 21.07
C VAL A 117 -14.26 29.29 21.30
N PRO A 118 -14.96 30.34 20.85
CA PRO A 118 -16.40 30.39 21.01
C PRO A 118 -17.05 29.24 20.23
N ARG A 119 -18.07 28.63 20.83
CA ARG A 119 -18.76 27.44 20.30
C ARG A 119 -19.21 27.57 18.84
N ARG A 120 -19.59 28.78 18.40
CA ARG A 120 -19.95 29.07 17.00
C ARG A 120 -18.77 28.87 16.06
N THR A 121 -17.59 29.39 16.43
CA THR A 121 -16.36 29.21 15.65
C THR A 121 -15.95 27.76 15.62
N ALA A 122 -16.00 27.05 16.75
CA ALA A 122 -15.70 25.62 16.82
C ALA A 122 -16.63 24.78 15.91
N THR A 123 -17.93 25.07 15.95
CA THR A 123 -18.91 24.41 15.06
C THR A 123 -18.59 24.71 13.60
N GLY A 124 -18.26 25.97 13.27
CA GLY A 124 -17.86 26.36 11.92
C GLY A 124 -16.60 25.63 11.45
N VAL A 125 -15.59 25.49 12.30
CA VAL A 125 -14.36 24.72 12.00
C VAL A 125 -14.70 23.26 11.76
N VAL A 126 -15.45 22.61 12.64
CA VAL A 126 -15.84 21.19 12.47
C VAL A 126 -16.63 20.99 11.17
N VAL A 127 -17.59 21.87 10.86
CA VAL A 127 -18.34 21.81 9.59
C VAL A 127 -17.41 22.00 8.39
N ALA A 128 -16.49 22.95 8.43
CA ALA A 128 -15.51 23.14 7.38
C ALA A 128 -14.62 21.90 7.18
N LEU A 129 -14.15 21.28 8.28
CA LEU A 129 -13.37 20.05 8.24
C LEU A 129 -14.15 18.89 7.60
N LEU A 130 -15.44 18.74 7.94
CA LEU A 130 -16.31 17.73 7.35
C LEU A 130 -16.52 17.97 5.84
N LEU A 131 -16.73 19.22 5.42
CA LEU A 131 -16.86 19.57 4.01
C LEU A 131 -15.58 19.28 3.24
N VAL A 132 -14.42 19.68 3.77
CA VAL A 132 -13.11 19.38 3.16
C VAL A 132 -12.89 17.87 3.07
N SER A 133 -13.22 17.12 4.13
CA SER A 133 -13.12 15.65 4.13
C SER A 133 -13.99 15.03 3.04
N ALA A 134 -15.24 15.46 2.91
CA ALA A 134 -16.17 14.97 1.89
C ALA A 134 -15.68 15.28 0.47
N VAL A 135 -15.16 16.48 0.23
CA VAL A 135 -14.57 16.87 -1.07
C VAL A 135 -13.35 16.00 -1.38
N LEU A 136 -12.43 15.80 -0.42
CA LEU A 136 -11.24 14.98 -0.62
C LEU A 136 -11.60 13.53 -0.97
N VAL A 137 -12.52 12.93 -0.21
CA VAL A 137 -13.01 11.57 -0.48
C VAL A 137 -13.70 11.48 -1.83
N GLY A 138 -14.53 12.48 -2.19
CA GLY A 138 -15.21 12.52 -3.48
C GLY A 138 -14.22 12.64 -4.65
N VAL A 139 -13.24 13.53 -4.56
CA VAL A 139 -12.19 13.69 -5.58
C VAL A 139 -11.34 12.43 -5.71
N ASP A 140 -11.04 11.77 -4.60
CA ASP A 140 -10.26 10.54 -4.58
C ASP A 140 -10.97 9.33 -5.19
N ALA A 141 -12.26 9.18 -4.88
CA ALA A 141 -13.10 8.11 -5.42
C ALA A 141 -13.34 8.27 -6.93
N LEU A 142 -13.25 9.50 -7.45
CA LEU A 142 -13.28 9.79 -8.88
C LEU A 142 -11.91 9.67 -9.54
N GLY A 143 -10.84 9.70 -8.75
CA GLY A 143 -9.47 9.50 -9.23
C GLY A 143 -9.24 8.04 -9.58
N GLY A 144 -8.82 7.75 -10.80
CA GLY A 144 -8.56 6.38 -11.25
C GLY A 144 -7.52 5.64 -10.39
N ASP A 145 -7.58 4.31 -10.46
CA ASP A 145 -6.61 3.40 -9.84
C ASP A 145 -5.31 3.32 -10.66
N VAL A 146 -4.31 2.65 -10.10
CA VAL A 146 -3.04 2.36 -10.78
C VAL A 146 -3.32 1.42 -11.96
N THR A 147 -2.86 1.81 -13.14
CA THR A 147 -2.98 0.99 -14.36
C THR A 147 -1.70 0.21 -14.59
N TYR A 148 -1.83 -1.04 -15.03
CA TYR A 148 -0.71 -1.95 -15.27
C TYR A 148 -0.65 -2.33 -16.75
N ASP A 149 0.48 -2.07 -17.40
CA ASP A 149 0.75 -2.48 -18.78
C ASP A 149 1.98 -3.40 -18.80
N LEU A 150 1.77 -4.69 -19.04
CA LEU A 150 2.86 -5.61 -19.34
C LEU A 150 3.34 -5.38 -20.79
N ARG A 151 4.62 -5.53 -21.08
CA ARG A 151 5.17 -5.60 -22.43
C ARG A 151 6.09 -6.79 -22.47
N THR A 152 5.78 -7.76 -23.31
CA THR A 152 6.59 -8.97 -23.44
C THR A 152 7.63 -8.80 -24.54
N GLU A 153 8.77 -9.46 -24.38
CA GLU A 153 9.71 -9.66 -25.49
C GLU A 153 9.07 -10.56 -26.55
N GLU A 154 9.60 -10.57 -27.78
CA GLU A 154 9.07 -11.45 -28.85
C GLU A 154 9.51 -12.92 -28.65
N SER A 155 10.76 -13.10 -28.19
CA SER A 155 11.32 -14.43 -27.92
C SER A 155 12.51 -14.33 -26.98
N VAL A 156 12.85 -15.45 -26.34
CA VAL A 156 14.07 -15.57 -25.55
C VAL A 156 14.83 -16.84 -25.90
N THR A 157 16.16 -16.75 -25.93
CA THR A 157 17.02 -17.90 -26.14
C THR A 157 17.38 -18.55 -24.82
N VAL A 158 17.12 -19.85 -24.72
CA VAL A 158 17.46 -20.66 -23.58
C VAL A 158 18.61 -21.60 -23.96
N SER A 159 19.70 -21.50 -23.22
CA SER A 159 20.91 -22.28 -23.47
C SER A 159 20.92 -23.53 -22.61
N PRO A 160 21.57 -24.62 -23.06
CA PRO A 160 21.80 -25.81 -22.25
C PRO A 160 22.45 -25.46 -20.89
N PRO A 161 22.01 -26.09 -19.79
CA PRO A 161 22.63 -25.90 -18.49
C PRO A 161 24.10 -26.37 -18.51
N ALA A 162 25.03 -25.50 -18.10
CA ALA A 162 26.46 -25.83 -18.05
C ALA A 162 26.82 -26.91 -17.02
N ARG A 163 25.96 -27.11 -16.02
CA ARG A 163 25.99 -28.20 -15.04
C ARG A 163 24.56 -28.65 -14.81
N ALA A 164 24.29 -29.93 -15.04
CA ALA A 164 22.97 -30.51 -14.89
C ALA A 164 23.05 -31.83 -14.11
N PRO A 165 21.98 -32.19 -13.39
CA PRO A 165 21.82 -33.55 -12.89
C PRO A 165 21.72 -34.56 -14.05
N ASP A 166 21.97 -35.84 -13.76
CA ASP A 166 22.01 -36.91 -14.78
C ASP A 166 20.69 -37.12 -15.54
N SER A 167 19.56 -36.61 -15.02
CA SER A 167 18.24 -36.65 -15.67
C SER A 167 17.32 -35.56 -15.13
N GLY A 168 16.31 -35.18 -15.90
CA GLY A 168 15.25 -34.23 -15.50
C GLY A 168 15.35 -32.88 -16.20
N TYR A 169 15.04 -31.81 -15.45
CA TYR A 169 15.01 -30.43 -15.97
C TYR A 169 15.75 -29.49 -15.03
N VAL A 170 16.32 -28.43 -15.60
CA VAL A 170 16.89 -27.31 -14.86
C VAL A 170 16.13 -26.04 -15.24
N ASN A 171 15.66 -25.31 -14.24
CA ASN A 171 15.03 -24.03 -14.48
C ASN A 171 16.09 -22.96 -14.77
N VAL A 172 15.89 -22.24 -15.85
CA VAL A 172 16.78 -21.18 -16.30
C VAL A 172 16.00 -19.86 -16.30
N ASP A 173 16.44 -18.93 -15.47
CA ASP A 173 15.79 -17.63 -15.38
C ASP A 173 16.12 -16.76 -16.59
N ARG A 174 15.08 -16.19 -17.19
CA ARG A 174 15.18 -15.31 -18.36
C ARG A 174 14.27 -14.11 -18.22
N ALA A 175 14.75 -12.95 -18.65
CA ALA A 175 13.91 -11.77 -18.80
C ALA A 175 12.95 -12.01 -19.97
N VAL A 176 11.65 -11.83 -19.72
CA VAL A 176 10.57 -12.10 -20.68
C VAL A 176 9.69 -10.88 -20.96
N GLY A 177 9.92 -9.78 -20.25
CA GLY A 177 9.19 -8.54 -20.46
C GLY A 177 9.40 -7.51 -19.36
N THR A 178 8.60 -6.46 -19.43
CA THR A 178 8.57 -5.34 -18.48
C THR A 178 7.13 -5.01 -18.12
N MET A 179 6.81 -4.93 -16.83
CA MET A 179 5.53 -4.43 -16.31
C MET A 179 5.65 -2.96 -15.97
N THR A 180 4.80 -2.13 -16.55
CA THR A 180 4.72 -0.70 -16.28
C THR A 180 3.50 -0.40 -15.42
N ALA A 181 3.71 0.04 -14.19
CA ALA A 181 2.66 0.56 -13.32
C ALA A 181 2.60 2.09 -13.46
N THR A 182 1.41 2.65 -13.70
CA THR A 182 1.21 4.09 -13.86
C THR A 182 0.10 4.58 -12.94
N ASN A 183 0.38 5.64 -12.18
CA ASN A 183 -0.61 6.34 -11.38
C ASN A 183 -1.04 7.62 -12.12
N PRO A 184 -2.20 7.61 -12.81
CA PRO A 184 -2.66 8.79 -13.55
C PRO A 184 -3.19 9.90 -12.63
N PHE A 185 -3.37 9.61 -11.33
CA PHE A 185 -3.96 10.53 -10.38
C PHE A 185 -2.90 11.35 -9.64
N VAL A 186 -3.31 12.46 -9.01
CA VAL A 186 -2.40 13.40 -8.35
C VAL A 186 -1.93 12.95 -6.96
N PHE A 187 -2.65 12.02 -6.33
CA PHE A 187 -2.32 11.52 -4.99
C PHE A 187 -1.56 10.20 -5.03
N THR A 188 -0.73 9.97 -4.01
CA THR A 188 0.04 8.72 -3.87
C THR A 188 -0.92 7.54 -3.65
N ARG A 189 -0.77 6.50 -4.47
CA ARG A 189 -1.57 5.26 -4.38
C ARG A 189 -0.72 4.11 -3.85
N ALA A 190 -1.39 3.12 -3.27
CA ALA A 190 -0.76 1.83 -2.99
C ALA A 190 -0.40 1.17 -4.33
N LEU A 191 0.77 0.54 -4.37
CA LEU A 191 1.25 -0.20 -5.53
C LEU A 191 1.15 -1.69 -5.24
N SER A 192 0.18 -2.35 -5.87
CA SER A 192 -0.02 -3.80 -5.79
C SER A 192 0.20 -4.42 -7.16
N LEU A 193 1.40 -4.94 -7.42
CA LEU A 193 1.67 -5.59 -8.70
C LEU A 193 0.74 -6.82 -8.87
N PRO A 194 0.10 -6.99 -10.04
CA PRO A 194 -0.76 -8.14 -10.29
C PRO A 194 0.06 -9.43 -10.30
N THR A 195 -0.58 -10.56 -10.02
CA THR A 195 0.06 -11.87 -10.16
C THR A 195 0.33 -12.14 -11.64
N LEU A 196 1.45 -12.81 -11.91
CA LEU A 196 1.82 -13.25 -13.24
C LEU A 196 1.81 -14.76 -13.23
N ASP A 197 1.04 -15.33 -14.14
CA ASP A 197 0.97 -16.77 -14.36
C ASP A 197 1.44 -17.05 -15.77
N GLY A 198 2.09 -18.19 -15.98
CA GLY A 198 2.63 -18.50 -17.28
C GLY A 198 2.68 -19.99 -17.51
N CYS A 199 2.62 -20.34 -18.79
CA CYS A 199 2.67 -21.72 -19.19
C CYS A 199 3.44 -21.94 -20.49
N LEU A 200 4.15 -23.06 -20.54
CA LEU A 200 4.98 -23.43 -21.68
C LEU A 200 4.23 -24.45 -22.55
N VAL A 201 3.89 -24.05 -23.77
CA VAL A 201 3.16 -24.89 -24.74
C VAL A 201 4.03 -25.21 -25.95
N GLY A 202 3.62 -26.20 -26.75
CA GLY A 202 4.33 -26.60 -27.97
C GLY A 202 5.64 -27.36 -27.69
N THR A 203 5.71 -28.06 -26.56
CA THR A 203 6.80 -28.94 -26.19
C THR A 203 6.27 -30.21 -25.53
N ASP A 204 6.61 -31.37 -26.09
CA ASP A 204 6.30 -32.68 -25.47
C ASP A 204 7.31 -33.03 -24.37
N ALA A 205 8.36 -32.22 -24.23
CA ALA A 205 9.52 -32.54 -23.41
C ALA A 205 9.34 -32.20 -21.93
N VAL A 206 8.37 -31.37 -21.52
CA VAL A 206 8.26 -30.89 -20.13
C VAL A 206 6.89 -31.27 -19.53
N PRO A 207 6.82 -32.11 -18.47
CA PRO A 207 5.56 -32.58 -17.88
C PRO A 207 4.82 -31.56 -16.99
N ARG A 208 5.32 -30.32 -16.87
CA ARG A 208 4.71 -29.27 -16.05
C ARG A 208 4.44 -28.05 -16.92
N ASP A 209 3.16 -27.75 -17.07
CA ASP A 209 2.69 -26.62 -17.86
C ASP A 209 2.94 -25.29 -17.14
N ASP A 210 3.11 -25.27 -15.81
CA ASP A 210 3.25 -24.04 -15.04
C ASP A 210 4.70 -23.50 -15.01
N VAL A 211 4.90 -22.30 -15.55
CA VAL A 211 6.15 -21.53 -15.51
C VAL A 211 6.05 -20.43 -14.48
N TRP A 212 6.97 -20.44 -13.51
CA TRP A 212 7.00 -19.41 -12.49
C TRP A 212 7.47 -18.07 -13.06
N LEU A 213 6.64 -17.04 -12.93
CA LEU A 213 6.97 -15.66 -13.27
C LEU A 213 7.19 -14.83 -12.01
N SER A 214 8.14 -13.91 -12.09
CA SER A 214 8.46 -13.02 -10.98
C SER A 214 8.89 -11.65 -11.48
N TYR A 215 8.65 -10.65 -10.64
CA TYR A 215 9.17 -9.30 -10.86
C TYR A 215 10.62 -9.20 -10.36
N GLU A 216 11.45 -8.53 -11.13
CA GLU A 216 12.77 -8.11 -10.72
C GLU A 216 12.69 -6.79 -9.97
N PHE A 217 13.25 -6.77 -8.76
CA PHE A 217 13.37 -5.58 -7.93
C PHE A 217 14.86 -5.20 -7.86
N PRO A 218 15.22 -3.93 -8.16
CA PRO A 218 16.60 -3.47 -8.09
C PRO A 218 17.20 -3.60 -6.68
N ASP A 219 16.36 -3.47 -5.65
CA ASP A 219 16.70 -3.59 -4.24
C ASP A 219 15.86 -4.68 -3.58
N TYR A 220 16.30 -5.20 -2.41
CA TYR A 220 15.48 -6.10 -1.59
C TYR A 220 14.18 -5.44 -1.08
N GLU A 221 14.04 -4.13 -1.27
CA GLU A 221 12.82 -3.38 -0.96
C GLU A 221 11.84 -3.46 -2.13
N ARG A 222 10.71 -4.17 -1.92
CA ARG A 222 9.59 -4.11 -2.86
C ARG A 222 8.83 -2.81 -2.64
N PRO A 223 8.74 -1.93 -3.65
CA PRO A 223 7.95 -0.72 -3.50
C PRO A 223 6.48 -1.07 -3.34
N ASP A 224 5.84 -0.55 -2.30
CA ASP A 224 4.41 -0.74 -2.00
C ASP A 224 3.58 0.52 -2.29
N THR A 225 4.20 1.58 -2.82
CA THR A 225 3.55 2.85 -3.17
C THR A 225 4.02 3.40 -4.52
N ILE A 226 3.18 4.23 -5.14
CA ILE A 226 3.51 4.98 -6.35
C ILE A 226 2.99 6.43 -6.23
N GLY A 227 3.88 7.40 -6.47
CA GLY A 227 3.55 8.82 -6.39
C GLY A 227 2.52 9.25 -7.44
N GLY A 228 1.86 10.39 -7.21
CA GLY A 228 0.91 10.93 -8.17
C GLY A 228 1.57 11.31 -9.50
N GLY A 229 0.96 10.95 -10.62
CA GLY A 229 1.48 11.19 -11.97
C GLY A 229 2.75 10.40 -12.31
N ALA A 230 3.17 9.46 -11.46
CA ALA A 230 4.39 8.70 -11.66
C ALA A 230 4.12 7.39 -12.42
N SER A 231 5.13 6.94 -13.15
CA SER A 231 5.20 5.60 -13.73
C SER A 231 6.44 4.88 -13.18
N ARG A 232 6.34 3.56 -13.02
CA ARG A 232 7.44 2.68 -12.60
C ARG A 232 7.45 1.42 -13.45
N GLU A 233 8.63 1.01 -13.85
CA GLU A 233 8.86 -0.19 -14.65
C GLU A 233 9.47 -1.29 -13.78
N PHE A 234 9.01 -2.52 -13.98
CA PHE A 234 9.45 -3.72 -13.29
C PHE A 234 9.82 -4.78 -14.32
N GLY A 235 11.08 -5.23 -14.33
CA GLY A 235 11.48 -6.35 -15.17
C GLY A 235 10.70 -7.61 -14.79
N VAL A 236 10.31 -8.42 -15.77
CA VAL A 236 9.63 -9.69 -15.56
C VAL A 236 10.56 -10.81 -15.96
N ARG A 237 10.78 -11.77 -15.05
CA ARG A 237 11.55 -12.98 -15.29
C ARG A 237 10.68 -14.22 -15.24
N ALA A 238 10.92 -15.14 -16.17
CA ALA A 238 10.35 -16.47 -16.17
C ALA A 238 11.43 -17.50 -15.83
N SER A 239 11.07 -18.48 -14.99
CA SER A 239 11.90 -19.63 -14.66
C SER A 239 11.57 -20.77 -15.63
N ILE A 240 12.25 -20.80 -16.78
CA ILE A 240 11.89 -21.70 -17.89
C ILE A 240 12.55 -23.06 -17.68
N PRO A 241 11.80 -24.17 -17.65
CA PRO A 241 12.37 -25.51 -17.54
C PRO A 241 13.08 -25.91 -18.84
N VAL A 242 14.32 -26.39 -18.70
CA VAL A 242 15.19 -26.83 -19.79
C VAL A 242 15.55 -28.28 -19.59
N ASP A 243 15.37 -29.12 -20.62
CA ASP A 243 15.78 -30.52 -20.58
C ASP A 243 17.31 -30.61 -20.43
N VAL A 244 17.79 -31.43 -19.50
CA VAL A 244 19.23 -31.65 -19.28
C VAL A 244 19.91 -32.32 -20.47
N ASN A 245 19.16 -33.01 -21.33
CA ASN A 245 19.65 -33.64 -22.56
C ASN A 245 19.69 -32.67 -23.75
N GLN A 246 19.19 -31.44 -23.59
CA GLN A 246 19.24 -30.44 -24.64
C GLN A 246 20.69 -30.04 -24.90
N THR A 247 21.15 -30.20 -26.14
CA THR A 247 22.53 -29.92 -26.55
C THR A 247 22.70 -28.59 -27.28
N GLU A 248 21.61 -28.03 -27.81
CA GLU A 248 21.62 -26.78 -28.60
C GLU A 248 20.72 -25.71 -27.95
N PRO A 249 21.05 -24.42 -28.05
CA PRO A 249 20.15 -23.36 -27.62
C PRO A 249 18.80 -23.41 -28.36
N ALA A 250 17.70 -23.23 -27.64
CA ALA A 250 16.36 -23.16 -28.20
C ALA A 250 15.77 -21.76 -28.01
N ALA A 251 15.05 -21.27 -29.02
CA ALA A 251 14.24 -20.07 -28.90
C ALA A 251 12.86 -20.44 -28.37
N VAL A 252 12.41 -19.70 -27.35
CA VAL A 252 11.06 -19.78 -26.81
C VAL A 252 10.34 -18.49 -27.19
N ALA A 253 9.28 -18.58 -27.97
CA ALA A 253 8.44 -17.43 -28.30
C ALA A 253 7.67 -16.99 -27.04
N ILE A 254 7.37 -15.70 -26.90
CA ILE A 254 6.63 -15.19 -25.74
C ILE A 254 5.36 -14.51 -26.24
N GLU A 255 4.22 -14.96 -25.73
CA GLU A 255 2.91 -14.44 -26.11
C GLU A 255 2.09 -14.08 -24.87
N ARG A 256 1.18 -13.12 -25.01
CA ARG A 256 0.23 -12.76 -23.95
C ARG A 256 -1.08 -13.48 -24.19
N GLY A 257 -1.57 -14.19 -23.19
CA GLY A 257 -2.79 -14.99 -23.30
C GLY A 257 -3.09 -15.71 -22.00
N THR A 258 -4.27 -16.32 -21.93
CA THR A 258 -4.75 -17.06 -20.75
C THR A 258 -5.00 -18.54 -21.04
N ASP A 259 -4.81 -18.97 -22.29
CA ASP A 259 -5.15 -20.32 -22.74
C ASP A 259 -3.88 -21.15 -22.91
N CYS A 260 -3.61 -22.00 -21.93
CA CYS A 260 -2.49 -22.95 -21.92
C CYS A 260 -2.77 -24.23 -22.71
N THR A 261 -3.96 -24.39 -23.28
CA THR A 261 -4.35 -25.59 -24.03
C THR A 261 -4.13 -25.46 -25.54
N VAL A 262 -3.61 -24.32 -25.98
CA VAL A 262 -3.36 -24.06 -27.41
C VAL A 262 -2.14 -24.84 -27.88
N ASP A 263 -2.35 -25.73 -28.85
CA ASP A 263 -1.27 -26.42 -29.54
C ASP A 263 -0.42 -25.43 -30.34
N ARG A 264 0.91 -25.50 -30.14
CA ARG A 264 1.90 -24.71 -30.88
C ARG A 264 2.93 -25.62 -31.51
N SER A 265 3.37 -25.29 -32.72
CA SER A 265 4.39 -26.05 -33.44
C SER A 265 5.81 -25.81 -32.94
N ALA A 266 6.00 -24.82 -32.07
CA ALA A 266 7.28 -24.47 -31.46
C ALA A 266 7.08 -24.05 -29.99
N PRO A 267 8.11 -24.20 -29.12
CA PRO A 267 8.03 -23.82 -27.73
C PRO A 267 7.60 -22.36 -27.55
N THR A 268 6.50 -22.13 -26.86
CA THR A 268 5.91 -20.80 -26.64
C THR A 268 5.53 -20.64 -25.18
N LEU A 269 6.03 -19.60 -24.54
CA LEU A 269 5.64 -19.16 -23.20
C LEU A 269 4.44 -18.22 -23.30
N ILE A 270 3.28 -18.67 -22.83
CA ILE A 270 2.09 -17.84 -22.69
C ILE A 270 2.15 -17.17 -21.31
N VAL A 271 2.02 -15.85 -21.28
CA VAL A 271 2.01 -15.05 -20.04
C VAL A 271 0.64 -14.42 -19.85
N SER A 272 0.01 -14.76 -18.74
CA SER A 272 -1.22 -14.14 -18.26
C SER A 272 -0.96 -13.21 -17.08
N VAL A 273 -1.65 -12.08 -17.07
CA VAL A 273 -1.74 -11.20 -15.91
C VAL A 273 -3.01 -11.57 -15.17
N GLY A 274 -2.88 -12.14 -13.98
CA GLY A 274 -4.03 -12.45 -13.14
C GLY A 274 -4.72 -11.17 -12.69
N GLU A 275 -6.06 -11.20 -12.60
CA GLU A 275 -6.75 -10.28 -11.70
C GLU A 275 -6.29 -10.64 -10.29
N GLY A 276 -5.71 -9.69 -9.57
CA GLY A 276 -5.16 -9.93 -8.23
C GLY A 276 -6.23 -10.36 -7.25
N GLU A 277 -6.64 -11.63 -7.27
CA GLU A 277 -7.31 -12.26 -6.15
C GLU A 277 -6.29 -12.40 -5.05
N LEU A 278 -6.39 -11.46 -4.11
CA LEU A 278 -5.81 -11.54 -2.78
C LEU A 278 -5.96 -12.96 -2.24
N ARG A 279 -4.88 -13.75 -2.39
CA ARG A 279 -4.69 -14.95 -1.60
C ARG A 279 -4.53 -14.50 -0.16
N ARG A 280 -5.67 -14.44 0.53
CA ARG A 280 -5.79 -14.28 1.98
C ARG A 280 -5.20 -15.52 2.62
N ASP A 281 -3.98 -15.41 3.12
CA ASP A 281 -3.47 -16.24 4.20
C ASP A 281 -3.18 -15.33 5.41
#